data_AF-A0A7W7VG11-F1
#
_entry.id   AF-A0A7W7VG11-F1
#
_cell.length_a   1.000
_cell.length_b   1.000
_cell.length_c   1.000
_cell.angle_alpha   90.00
_cell.angle_beta   90.00
_cell.angle_gamma   90.00
#
_symmetry.space_group_name_H-M   'P 1'
#
loop_
_entity.id
_entity.type
_entity.pdbx_description
1 polymer ?
#
loop_
_entity_poly.entity_id
_entity_poly.type
_entity_poly.pdbx_seq_one_letter_code
_entity_poly.pdbx_strand_id
1 'polypeptide(L)'
;MDQPNASNMIGYAALGEDGRLGSGSGRPTVAWWIVLVLCVLYFLATLLPGALTLVAWHTSQERIDVSDGVLGAINSPYLFSWVGMLLMCAMWILEYTRRGSIGVSKRQRGKKAPHGGFESEIRLLSTPSHLAWLTGLAVLAAALLGLPWTIDWDFDVFFVWFLWGALITPVTGAVLGSLVKKTSYAHWYRRQAAKNPNGRVVREAQPFWRAFSYRWRFDLWICGAAMLMVVVGAAIWWSLANVPADDFGDADDIREATTAGIALLSVGVPAMVFGLWACTQFWRSGEDIRTGESAT
;
A
#
# COMPACT_ATOMS: atom_id res chain seq x y z
N MET A 1 -0.11 -11.02 39.32
CA MET A 1 -0.77 -10.20 38.29
C MET A 1 0.27 -9.99 37.24
N ASP A 2 0.13 -10.63 36.08
CA ASP A 2 1.15 -10.59 35.04
C ASP A 2 1.11 -9.22 34.37
N GLN A 3 2.28 -8.61 34.16
CA GLN A 3 2.37 -7.29 33.54
C GLN A 3 2.06 -7.38 32.03
N PRO A 4 1.58 -6.29 31.40
CA PRO A 4 1.50 -6.22 29.95
C PRO A 4 2.89 -6.47 29.34
N ASN A 5 2.94 -7.06 28.14
CA ASN A 5 4.23 -7.15 27.44
C ASN A 5 4.77 -5.72 27.18
N ALA A 6 6.09 -5.61 27.04
CA ALA A 6 6.74 -4.30 26.96
C ALA A 6 6.23 -3.42 25.80
N SER A 7 5.86 -4.03 24.66
CA SER A 7 5.32 -3.30 23.51
C SER A 7 3.93 -2.73 23.77
N ASN A 8 3.08 -3.45 24.51
CA ASN A 8 1.75 -2.98 24.89
C ASN A 8 1.83 -1.89 25.97
N MET A 9 2.82 -1.93 26.88
CA MET A 9 2.98 -0.89 27.91
C MET A 9 3.15 0.52 27.32
N ILE A 10 3.88 0.66 26.20
CA ILE A 10 4.06 1.95 25.53
C ILE A 10 2.71 2.49 25.02
N GLY A 11 1.90 1.62 24.39
CA GLY A 11 0.58 2.00 23.90
C GLY A 11 -0.40 2.35 25.02
N TYR A 12 -0.38 1.59 26.13
CA TYR A 12 -1.19 1.90 27.31
C TYR A 12 -0.74 3.19 28.01
N ALA A 13 0.55 3.48 28.07
CA ALA A 13 1.07 4.74 28.61
C ALA A 13 0.69 5.95 27.74
N ALA A 14 0.68 5.79 26.42
CA ALA A 14 0.33 6.86 25.49
C ALA A 14 -1.19 7.13 25.40
N LEU A 15 -2.01 6.10 25.55
CA LEU A 15 -3.47 6.19 25.39
C LEU A 15 -4.20 6.33 26.73
N GLY A 16 -3.68 5.74 27.81
CA GLY A 16 -4.42 5.50 29.04
C GLY A 16 -5.33 4.28 28.93
N GLU A 17 -5.82 3.76 30.07
CA GLU A 17 -6.61 2.51 30.14
C GLU A 17 -7.91 2.55 29.29
N ASP A 18 -8.43 3.75 29.03
CA ASP A 18 -9.61 4.00 28.18
C ASP A 18 -9.34 4.88 26.95
N GLY A 19 -8.06 5.09 26.64
CA GLY A 19 -7.64 5.95 25.55
C GLY A 19 -8.15 5.50 24.19
N ARG A 20 -8.57 6.48 23.38
CA ARG A 20 -8.76 6.32 21.96
C ARG A 20 -7.93 7.35 21.21
N LEU A 21 -7.11 6.88 20.27
CA LEU A 21 -6.44 7.75 19.32
C LEU A 21 -7.28 7.87 18.06
N GLY A 22 -7.61 9.10 17.66
CA GLY A 22 -8.46 9.37 16.50
C GLY A 22 -9.92 9.63 16.88
N SER A 23 -10.60 10.41 16.06
CA SER A 23 -11.97 10.87 16.33
C SER A 23 -13.02 10.09 15.54
N GLY A 24 -12.63 9.41 14.46
CA GLY A 24 -13.56 8.83 13.50
C GLY A 24 -14.54 9.84 12.86
N SER A 25 -14.32 11.15 13.04
CA SER A 25 -15.26 12.21 12.66
C SER A 25 -15.47 12.28 11.15
N GLY A 26 -14.52 11.76 10.36
CA GLY A 26 -14.52 11.81 8.91
C GLY A 26 -14.29 13.21 8.33
N ARG A 27 -14.22 14.26 9.16
CA ARG A 27 -13.96 15.63 8.70
C ARG A 27 -12.46 15.91 8.67
N PRO A 28 -11.90 16.37 7.54
CA PRO A 28 -10.49 16.76 7.48
C PRO A 28 -10.19 17.90 8.45
N THR A 29 -9.05 17.81 9.14
CA THR A 29 -8.52 18.91 9.97
C THR A 29 -7.70 19.88 9.10
N VAL A 30 -7.34 21.04 9.64
CA VAL A 30 -6.42 21.97 8.97
C VAL A 30 -5.07 21.29 8.67
N ALA A 31 -4.53 20.54 9.64
CA ALA A 31 -3.30 19.77 9.47
C ALA A 31 -3.41 18.74 8.33
N TRP A 32 -4.56 18.07 8.19
CA TRP A 32 -4.80 17.13 7.09
C TRP A 32 -4.72 17.83 5.73
N TRP A 33 -5.34 19.00 5.58
CA TRP A 33 -5.27 19.77 4.33
C TRP A 33 -3.87 20.26 4.01
N ILE A 34 -3.14 20.77 5.01
CA ILE A 34 -1.75 21.21 4.83
C ILE A 34 -0.88 20.06 4.33
N VAL A 35 -0.93 18.90 5.00
CA VAL A 35 -0.14 17.74 4.59
C VAL A 35 -0.55 17.22 3.22
N LEU A 36 -1.84 17.19 2.89
CA LEU A 36 -2.29 16.82 1.56
C LEU A 36 -1.72 17.77 0.49
N VAL A 37 -1.79 19.08 0.71
CA VAL A 37 -1.23 20.06 -0.23
C VAL A 37 0.27 19.86 -0.38
N LEU A 38 1.00 19.63 0.71
CA LEU A 38 2.43 19.32 0.66
C LEU A 38 2.73 18.03 -0.12
N CYS A 39 1.95 16.96 0.08
CA CYS A 39 2.05 15.74 -0.71
C CYS A 39 1.83 16.02 -2.20
N VAL A 40 0.76 16.74 -2.55
CA VAL A 40 0.44 17.06 -3.95
C VAL A 40 1.53 17.91 -4.59
N LEU A 41 1.98 18.98 -3.93
CA LEU A 41 3.05 19.84 -4.42
C LEU A 41 4.36 19.06 -4.58
N TYR A 42 4.68 18.19 -3.62
CA TYR A 42 5.84 17.31 -3.69
C TYR A 42 5.76 16.36 -4.90
N PHE A 43 4.64 15.65 -5.09
CA PHE A 43 4.47 14.76 -6.25
C PHE A 43 4.47 15.51 -7.59
N LEU A 44 3.88 16.70 -7.64
CA LEU A 44 3.91 17.54 -8.84
C LEU A 44 5.32 18.03 -9.15
N ALA A 45 6.06 18.49 -8.14
CA ALA A 45 7.44 18.93 -8.30
C ALA A 45 8.34 17.82 -8.84
N THR A 46 8.00 16.56 -8.53
CA THR A 46 8.80 15.40 -8.94
C THR A 46 8.37 14.88 -10.31
N LEU A 47 7.08 14.96 -10.66
CA LEU A 47 6.61 14.64 -12.01
C LEU A 47 6.99 15.72 -13.04
N LEU A 48 7.23 16.96 -12.59
CA LEU A 48 7.50 18.11 -13.45
C LEU A 48 8.76 17.93 -14.33
N PRO A 49 9.93 17.48 -13.82
CA PRO A 49 11.07 17.12 -14.66
C PRO A 49 10.73 16.15 -15.78
N GLY A 50 10.05 15.03 -15.46
CA GLY A 50 9.65 14.05 -16.47
C GLY A 50 8.69 14.61 -17.51
N ALA A 51 7.73 15.43 -17.09
CA ALA A 51 6.78 16.10 -17.98
C ALA A 51 7.44 17.15 -18.88
N LEU A 52 8.35 17.96 -18.35
CA LEU A 52 9.09 18.98 -19.11
C LEU A 52 10.01 18.33 -20.15
N THR A 53 10.65 17.21 -19.81
CA THR A 53 11.49 16.47 -20.77
C THR A 53 10.67 15.82 -21.88
N LEU A 54 9.48 15.26 -21.58
CA LEU A 54 8.55 14.77 -22.61
C LEU A 54 8.11 15.88 -23.58
N VAL A 55 7.86 17.09 -23.06
CA VAL A 55 7.52 18.27 -23.89
C VAL A 55 8.72 18.71 -24.73
N ALA A 56 9.93 18.74 -24.17
CA ALA A 56 11.16 19.08 -24.90
C ALA A 56 11.44 18.09 -26.05
N TRP A 57 11.29 16.79 -25.80
CA TRP A 57 11.43 15.74 -26.80
C TRP A 57 10.49 15.93 -27.99
N HIS A 58 9.23 16.28 -27.73
CA HIS A 58 8.23 16.51 -28.78
C HIS A 58 8.34 17.87 -29.48
N THR A 59 9.13 18.81 -28.95
CA THR A 59 9.30 20.17 -29.51
C THR A 59 10.65 20.39 -30.18
N SER A 60 11.47 19.35 -30.33
CA SER A 60 12.79 19.40 -30.99
C SER A 60 13.77 20.39 -30.34
N GLN A 61 13.54 20.77 -29.08
CA GLN A 61 14.48 21.61 -28.33
C GLN A 61 15.61 20.75 -27.75
N GLU A 62 16.81 21.31 -27.66
CA GLU A 62 17.94 20.69 -26.95
C GLU A 62 17.51 20.28 -25.53
N ARG A 63 17.97 19.10 -25.07
CA ARG A 63 17.60 18.51 -23.78
C ARG A 63 17.72 19.59 -22.68
N ILE A 64 16.64 19.78 -21.91
CA ILE A 64 16.65 20.69 -20.76
C ILE A 64 17.59 20.07 -19.71
N ASP A 65 18.68 20.77 -19.40
CA ASP A 65 19.59 20.38 -18.33
C ASP A 65 18.88 20.59 -16.98
N VAL A 66 18.58 19.48 -16.30
CA VAL A 66 17.86 19.45 -15.01
C VAL A 66 18.83 19.36 -13.83
N SER A 67 20.14 19.33 -14.08
CA SER A 67 21.17 19.09 -13.07
C SER A 67 21.48 20.32 -12.20
N ASP A 68 21.26 21.54 -12.71
CA ASP A 68 21.64 22.78 -12.03
C ASP A 68 20.46 23.57 -11.43
N GLY A 69 20.66 24.11 -10.21
CA GLY A 69 19.74 25.04 -9.53
C GLY A 69 18.66 24.41 -8.64
N VAL A 70 17.53 25.10 -8.48
CA VAL A 70 16.42 24.68 -7.60
C VAL A 70 15.80 23.35 -8.04
N LEU A 71 15.79 23.06 -9.34
CA LEU A 71 15.33 21.78 -9.90
C LEU A 71 16.28 20.64 -9.55
N GLY A 72 17.61 20.84 -9.61
CA GLY A 72 18.60 19.87 -9.15
C GLY A 72 18.51 19.57 -7.65
N ALA A 73 18.26 20.60 -6.82
CA ALA A 73 18.04 20.44 -5.39
C ALA A 73 16.74 19.67 -5.05
N ILE A 74 15.66 19.91 -5.79
CA ILE A 74 14.39 19.19 -5.66
C ILE A 74 14.51 17.74 -6.18
N ASN A 75 15.34 17.52 -7.20
CA ASN A 75 15.66 16.20 -7.74
C ASN A 75 16.74 15.46 -6.95
N SER A 76 17.23 16.02 -5.83
CA SER A 76 18.16 15.30 -4.97
C SER A 76 17.52 13.98 -4.50
N PRO A 77 18.10 12.82 -4.88
CA PRO A 77 17.51 11.50 -4.59
C PRO A 77 17.29 11.28 -3.09
N TYR A 78 18.16 11.86 -2.26
CA TYR A 78 18.07 11.80 -0.81
C TYR A 78 16.94 12.66 -0.24
N LEU A 79 16.84 13.94 -0.64
CA LEU A 79 15.76 14.83 -0.17
C LEU A 79 14.40 14.32 -0.62
N PHE A 80 14.31 13.84 -1.86
CA PHE A 80 13.11 13.18 -2.38
C PHE A 80 12.76 11.98 -1.48
N SER A 81 13.63 10.99 -1.33
CA SER A 81 13.33 9.80 -0.53
C SER A 81 12.89 10.10 0.92
N TRP A 82 13.59 11.00 1.62
CA TRP A 82 13.28 11.31 3.02
C TRP A 82 12.00 12.15 3.18
N VAL A 83 11.85 13.23 2.40
CA VAL A 83 10.70 14.13 2.50
C VAL A 83 9.44 13.41 2.05
N GLY A 84 9.49 12.65 0.96
CA GLY A 84 8.37 11.85 0.49
C GLY A 84 7.91 10.83 1.55
N MET A 85 8.85 10.13 2.19
CA MET A 85 8.50 9.14 3.22
C MET A 85 7.88 9.80 4.46
N LEU A 86 8.42 10.92 4.92
CA LEU A 86 7.84 11.67 6.05
C LEU A 86 6.43 12.19 5.73
N LEU A 87 6.22 12.75 4.55
CA LEU A 87 4.91 13.23 4.11
C LEU A 87 3.89 12.09 4.00
N MET A 88 4.29 10.95 3.44
CA MET A 88 3.42 9.77 3.34
C MET A 88 3.06 9.20 4.71
N CYS A 89 4.02 9.11 5.64
CA CYS A 89 3.77 8.69 7.02
C CYS A 89 2.82 9.65 7.74
N ALA A 90 3.03 10.97 7.62
CA ALA A 90 2.16 11.98 8.19
C ALA A 90 0.74 11.89 7.60
N MET A 91 0.63 11.77 6.28
CA MET A 91 -0.64 11.64 5.57
C MET A 91 -1.39 10.38 5.99
N TRP A 92 -0.68 9.26 6.15
CA TRP A 92 -1.24 7.99 6.62
C TRP A 92 -1.83 8.13 8.03
N ILE A 93 -1.07 8.68 8.97
CA ILE A 93 -1.51 8.89 10.36
C ILE A 93 -2.72 9.83 10.41
N LEU A 94 -2.69 10.93 9.66
CA LEU A 94 -3.78 11.92 9.62
C LEU A 94 -5.05 11.33 8.98
N GLU A 95 -4.93 10.58 7.89
CA GLU A 95 -6.07 9.94 7.23
C GLU A 95 -6.68 8.86 8.13
N TYR A 96 -5.82 8.10 8.81
CA TYR A 96 -6.23 7.08 9.75
C TYR A 96 -7.01 7.69 10.93
N THR A 97 -6.44 8.70 11.60
CA THR A 97 -7.06 9.37 12.77
C THR A 97 -8.32 10.16 12.41
N ARG A 98 -8.43 10.61 11.15
CA ARG A 98 -9.63 11.23 10.59
C ARG A 98 -10.78 10.23 10.45
N ARG A 99 -10.50 9.03 9.94
CA ARG A 99 -11.54 8.04 9.58
C ARG A 99 -11.78 6.96 10.61
N GLY A 100 -10.88 6.79 11.55
CA GLY A 100 -10.91 5.70 12.49
C GLY A 100 -10.46 6.10 13.88
N SER A 101 -10.37 5.07 14.71
CA SER A 101 -9.82 5.13 16.05
C SER A 101 -9.07 3.85 16.38
N ILE A 102 -7.98 3.99 17.14
CA ILE A 102 -7.33 2.87 17.83
C ILE A 102 -7.73 2.95 19.30
N GLY A 103 -8.12 1.82 19.87
CA GLY A 103 -8.36 1.69 21.30
C GLY A 103 -8.09 0.28 21.79
N VAL A 104 -8.31 0.05 23.08
CA VAL A 104 -8.16 -1.27 23.71
C VAL A 104 -9.27 -2.21 23.24
N SER A 105 -8.91 -3.42 22.80
CA SER A 105 -9.84 -4.44 22.29
C SER A 105 -11.01 -4.72 23.24
N LYS A 106 -12.24 -4.61 22.74
CA LYS A 106 -13.46 -4.78 23.56
C LYS A 106 -13.69 -6.23 24.01
N ARG A 107 -13.25 -7.22 23.22
CA ARG A 107 -13.40 -8.65 23.56
C ARG A 107 -12.53 -9.08 24.75
N GLN A 108 -11.48 -8.34 25.05
CA GLN A 108 -10.59 -8.63 26.18
C GLN A 108 -10.92 -7.82 27.44
N ARG A 109 -11.88 -6.86 27.38
CA ARG A 109 -12.33 -6.04 28.53
C ARG A 109 -13.06 -6.83 29.64
N GLY A 110 -13.55 -8.04 29.35
CA GLY A 110 -14.40 -8.81 30.28
C GLY A 110 -13.68 -9.76 31.25
N LYS A 111 -12.40 -10.01 31.02
CA LYS A 111 -11.48 -10.59 32.01
C LYS A 111 -10.51 -9.48 32.33
N LYS A 112 -10.11 -9.26 33.59
CA LYS A 112 -9.00 -8.34 33.90
C LYS A 112 -7.77 -8.80 33.12
N ALA A 113 -7.58 -8.29 31.90
CA ALA A 113 -6.69 -8.88 30.90
C ALA A 113 -5.48 -7.95 30.73
N PRO A 114 -4.39 -8.19 31.46
CA PRO A 114 -3.11 -7.50 31.24
C PRO A 114 -2.51 -7.76 29.83
N HIS A 115 -3.14 -8.59 29.00
CA HIS A 115 -2.70 -8.96 27.65
C HIS A 115 -3.60 -8.42 26.52
N GLY A 116 -4.38 -7.36 26.79
CA GLY A 116 -5.26 -6.77 25.78
C GLY A 116 -4.50 -6.22 24.57
N GLY A 117 -4.79 -6.68 23.35
CA GLY A 117 -4.27 -6.11 22.10
C GLY A 117 -5.03 -4.85 21.69
N PHE A 118 -4.44 -4.04 20.80
CA PHE A 118 -5.10 -2.86 20.26
C PHE A 118 -6.07 -3.25 19.14
N GLU A 119 -7.28 -2.70 19.20
CA GLU A 119 -8.28 -2.81 18.17
C GLU A 119 -8.41 -1.46 17.44
N SER A 120 -8.32 -1.54 16.13
CA SER A 120 -8.58 -0.46 15.21
C SER A 120 -9.98 -0.59 14.66
N GLU A 121 -10.68 0.53 14.53
CA GLU A 121 -11.93 0.63 13.77
C GLU A 121 -11.78 1.78 12.77
N ILE A 122 -12.04 1.53 11.49
CA ILE A 122 -11.92 2.53 10.44
C ILE A 122 -13.21 2.57 9.62
N ARG A 123 -13.70 3.78 9.36
CA ARG A 123 -14.78 4.00 8.40
C ARG A 123 -14.31 3.58 7.01
N LEU A 124 -14.95 2.56 6.43
CA LEU A 124 -14.62 2.08 5.09
C LEU A 124 -14.83 3.18 4.04
N LEU A 125 -13.91 3.25 3.08
CA LEU A 125 -14.13 4.01 1.86
C LEU A 125 -15.31 3.44 1.09
N SER A 126 -16.00 4.27 0.31
CA SER A 126 -16.96 3.79 -0.69
C SER A 126 -16.24 2.93 -1.75
N THR A 127 -16.96 2.07 -2.48
CA THR A 127 -16.34 1.24 -3.53
C THR A 127 -15.82 2.08 -4.68
N PRO A 128 -16.55 3.10 -5.17
CA PRO A 128 -16.03 4.03 -6.17
C PRO A 128 -14.75 4.75 -5.72
N SER A 129 -14.70 5.23 -4.48
CA SER A 129 -13.49 5.90 -3.97
C SER A 129 -12.31 4.94 -3.87
N HIS A 130 -12.54 3.69 -3.49
CA HIS A 130 -11.49 2.67 -3.44
C HIS A 130 -10.95 2.36 -4.86
N LEU A 131 -11.85 2.24 -5.84
CA LEU A 131 -11.46 2.08 -7.24
C LEU A 131 -10.63 3.27 -7.75
N ALA A 132 -11.05 4.50 -7.45
CA ALA A 132 -10.30 5.70 -7.83
C ALA A 132 -8.88 5.68 -7.25
N TRP A 133 -8.72 5.28 -5.98
CA TRP A 133 -7.40 5.10 -5.36
C TRP A 133 -6.57 4.00 -6.04
N LEU A 134 -7.18 2.85 -6.34
CA LEU A 134 -6.50 1.76 -7.04
C LEU A 134 -6.01 2.22 -8.42
N THR A 135 -6.86 2.90 -9.19
CA THR A 135 -6.51 3.43 -10.50
C THR A 135 -5.39 4.47 -10.40
N GLY A 136 -5.49 5.40 -9.45
CA GLY A 136 -4.45 6.40 -9.22
C GLY A 136 -3.10 5.78 -8.88
N LEU A 137 -3.09 4.77 -7.99
CA LEU A 137 -1.86 4.04 -7.65
C LEU A 137 -1.30 3.24 -8.82
N ALA A 138 -2.15 2.61 -9.63
CA ALA A 138 -1.72 1.87 -10.80
C ALA A 138 -1.10 2.80 -11.87
N VAL A 139 -1.73 3.95 -12.14
CA VAL A 139 -1.20 4.97 -13.05
C VAL A 139 0.13 5.51 -12.52
N LEU A 140 0.21 5.82 -11.22
CA LEU A 140 1.44 6.31 -10.61
C LEU A 140 2.56 5.25 -10.66
N ALA A 141 2.27 3.99 -10.38
CA ALA A 141 3.26 2.90 -10.48
C ALA A 141 3.76 2.76 -11.93
N ALA A 142 2.85 2.78 -12.91
CA ALA A 142 3.22 2.72 -14.32
C ALA A 142 4.07 3.93 -14.74
N ALA A 143 3.75 5.13 -14.27
CA ALA A 143 4.53 6.33 -14.53
C ALA A 143 5.93 6.22 -13.91
N LEU A 144 6.03 5.83 -12.63
CA LEU A 144 7.32 5.73 -11.92
C LEU A 144 8.23 4.63 -12.49
N LEU A 145 7.68 3.55 -13.01
CA LEU A 145 8.45 2.45 -13.60
C LEU A 145 8.71 2.66 -15.11
N GLY A 146 7.82 3.36 -15.82
CA GLY A 146 7.89 3.55 -17.26
C GLY A 146 8.59 4.84 -17.69
N LEU A 147 8.44 5.95 -16.96
CA LEU A 147 9.12 7.22 -17.28
C LEU A 147 10.66 7.10 -17.30
N PRO A 148 11.29 6.31 -16.40
CA PRO A 148 12.72 6.06 -16.47
C PRO A 148 13.21 5.48 -17.80
N TRP A 149 12.36 4.75 -18.53
CA TRP A 149 12.68 4.18 -19.84
C TRP A 149 12.53 5.15 -21.01
N THR A 150 11.91 6.30 -20.79
CA THR A 150 11.61 7.28 -21.85
C THR A 150 12.62 8.43 -21.93
N ILE A 151 13.50 8.53 -20.94
CA ILE A 151 14.41 9.65 -20.74
C ILE A 151 15.77 9.09 -20.34
N ASP A 152 16.84 9.76 -20.73
CA ASP A 152 18.21 9.43 -20.33
C ASP A 152 18.46 10.02 -18.93
N TRP A 153 18.32 9.19 -17.89
CA TRP A 153 18.44 9.61 -16.49
C TRP A 153 19.84 9.34 -15.96
N ASP A 154 20.32 10.20 -15.06
CA ASP A 154 21.42 9.85 -14.16
C ASP A 154 21.03 8.61 -13.34
N PHE A 155 21.98 7.68 -13.15
CA PHE A 155 21.77 6.41 -12.47
C PHE A 155 21.19 6.57 -11.05
N ASP A 156 21.64 7.58 -10.29
CA ASP A 156 21.15 7.81 -8.93
C ASP A 156 19.69 8.25 -8.92
N VAL A 157 19.30 9.05 -9.92
CA VAL A 157 17.91 9.52 -10.07
C VAL A 157 17.04 8.37 -10.58
N PHE A 158 17.51 7.60 -11.55
CA PHE A 158 16.86 6.37 -12.03
C PHE A 158 16.56 5.42 -10.87
N PHE A 159 17.57 5.13 -10.04
CA PHE A 159 17.45 4.18 -8.94
C PHE A 159 16.40 4.60 -7.93
N VAL A 160 16.36 5.89 -7.58
CA VAL A 160 15.38 6.39 -6.62
C VAL A 160 13.96 6.39 -7.19
N TRP A 161 13.78 6.76 -8.46
CA TRP A 161 12.46 6.65 -9.12
C TRP A 161 11.96 5.21 -9.18
N PHE A 162 12.84 4.30 -9.58
CA PHE A 162 12.56 2.87 -9.58
C PHE A 162 12.20 2.37 -8.18
N LEU A 163 12.92 2.79 -7.14
CA LEU A 163 12.63 2.44 -5.75
C LEU A 163 11.23 2.89 -5.32
N TRP A 164 10.82 4.11 -5.68
CA TRP A 164 9.46 4.59 -5.40
C TRP A 164 8.39 3.79 -6.15
N GLY A 165 8.64 3.45 -7.42
CA GLY A 165 7.79 2.53 -8.18
C GLY A 165 7.68 1.15 -7.50
N ALA A 166 8.81 0.60 -7.04
CA ALA A 166 8.88 -0.67 -6.33
C ALA A 166 8.17 -0.62 -4.96
N LEU A 167 8.15 0.51 -4.27
CA LEU A 167 7.42 0.68 -3.00
C LEU A 167 5.90 0.81 -3.20
N ILE A 168 5.47 1.52 -4.25
CA ILE A 168 4.03 1.71 -4.55
C ILE A 168 3.40 0.42 -5.07
N THR A 169 4.16 -0.42 -5.77
CA THR A 169 3.67 -1.65 -6.39
C THR A 169 3.02 -2.64 -5.37
N PRO A 170 3.67 -3.00 -4.25
CA PRO A 170 3.02 -3.76 -3.18
C PRO A 170 1.76 -3.11 -2.60
N VAL A 171 1.75 -1.77 -2.49
CA VAL A 171 0.57 -1.05 -1.99
C VAL A 171 -0.59 -1.22 -2.97
N THR A 172 -0.34 -1.09 -4.27
CA THR A 172 -1.34 -1.36 -5.32
C THR A 172 -1.90 -2.77 -5.22
N GLY A 173 -1.04 -3.78 -5.03
CA GLY A 173 -1.45 -5.17 -4.82
C GLY A 173 -2.33 -5.35 -3.57
N ALA A 174 -1.93 -4.77 -2.44
CA ALA A 174 -2.71 -4.83 -1.20
C ALA A 174 -4.06 -4.09 -1.33
N VAL A 175 -4.12 -2.96 -2.06
CA VAL A 175 -5.36 -2.23 -2.35
C VAL A 175 -6.28 -3.04 -3.24
N LEU A 176 -5.75 -3.71 -4.27
CA LEU A 176 -6.52 -4.65 -5.10
C LEU A 176 -7.12 -5.78 -4.26
N GLY A 177 -6.31 -6.43 -3.42
CA GLY A 177 -6.79 -7.48 -2.50
C GLY A 177 -7.85 -6.96 -1.53
N SER A 178 -7.66 -5.74 -1.00
CA SER A 178 -8.62 -5.08 -0.11
C SER A 178 -9.95 -4.77 -0.80
N LEU A 179 -9.93 -4.37 -2.06
CA LEU A 179 -11.13 -4.17 -2.87
C LEU A 179 -11.89 -5.49 -3.07
N VAL A 180 -11.20 -6.57 -3.45
CA VAL A 180 -11.80 -7.92 -3.61
C VAL A 180 -12.38 -8.41 -2.29
N LYS A 181 -11.64 -8.25 -1.19
CA LYS A 181 -12.09 -8.58 0.17
C LYS A 181 -13.40 -7.86 0.50
N LYS A 182 -13.44 -6.56 0.24
CA LYS A 182 -14.60 -5.72 0.51
C LYS A 182 -15.82 -6.08 -0.33
N THR A 183 -15.65 -6.28 -1.63
CA THR A 183 -16.77 -6.62 -2.53
C THR A 183 -17.33 -8.00 -2.21
N SER A 184 -16.46 -8.98 -1.95
CA SER A 184 -16.84 -10.34 -1.57
C SER A 184 -17.57 -10.38 -0.23
N TYR A 185 -17.05 -9.64 0.77
CA TYR A 185 -17.69 -9.53 2.07
C TYR A 185 -19.05 -8.86 1.97
N ALA A 186 -19.18 -7.76 1.23
CA ALA A 186 -20.45 -7.07 1.03
C ALA A 186 -21.49 -7.94 0.30
N HIS A 187 -21.04 -8.77 -0.64
CA HIS A 187 -21.90 -9.73 -1.33
C HIS A 187 -22.39 -10.84 -0.40
N TRP A 188 -21.48 -11.44 0.36
CA TRP A 188 -21.81 -12.42 1.38
C TRP A 188 -22.77 -11.86 2.43
N TYR A 189 -22.47 -10.66 2.96
CA TYR A 189 -23.28 -10.01 3.99
C TYR A 189 -24.70 -9.76 3.50
N ARG A 190 -24.88 -9.22 2.29
CA ARG A 190 -26.21 -9.01 1.69
C ARG A 190 -27.00 -10.32 1.55
N ARG A 191 -26.34 -11.40 1.10
CA ARG A 191 -26.97 -12.72 0.99
C ARG A 191 -27.41 -13.27 2.35
N GLN A 192 -26.64 -13.05 3.41
CA GLN A 192 -27.00 -13.51 4.76
C GLN A 192 -28.07 -12.64 5.40
N ALA A 193 -27.99 -11.32 5.25
CA ALA A 193 -29.01 -10.39 5.72
C ALA A 193 -30.37 -10.69 5.08
N ALA A 194 -30.41 -11.03 3.78
CA ALA A 194 -31.63 -11.46 3.09
C ALA A 194 -32.25 -12.75 3.67
N LYS A 195 -31.42 -13.64 4.25
CA LYS A 195 -31.88 -14.88 4.89
C LYS A 195 -32.36 -14.67 6.32
N ASN A 196 -31.99 -13.56 6.95
CA ASN A 196 -32.37 -13.26 8.33
C ASN A 196 -32.70 -11.75 8.47
N PRO A 197 -33.84 -11.30 7.90
CA PRO A 197 -34.16 -9.87 7.78
C PRO A 197 -34.31 -9.14 9.13
N ASN A 198 -34.60 -9.87 10.20
CA ASN A 198 -34.78 -9.32 11.55
C ASN A 198 -33.61 -9.67 12.49
N GLY A 199 -32.62 -10.43 12.01
CA GLY A 199 -31.49 -10.88 12.81
C GLY A 199 -30.19 -10.17 12.44
N ARG A 200 -29.36 -9.89 13.44
CA ARG A 200 -27.98 -9.45 13.18
C ARG A 200 -27.23 -10.60 12.52
N VAL A 201 -26.54 -10.34 11.40
CA VAL A 201 -25.63 -11.31 10.79
C VAL A 201 -24.43 -11.49 11.74
N VAL A 202 -24.47 -12.53 12.56
CA VAL A 202 -23.42 -12.91 13.51
C VAL A 202 -22.84 -14.24 13.09
N ARG A 203 -21.52 -14.39 13.22
CA ARG A 203 -20.84 -15.65 12.90
C ARG A 203 -19.77 -16.00 13.92
N GLU A 204 -19.62 -17.30 14.16
CA GLU A 204 -18.49 -17.87 14.86
C GLU A 204 -17.20 -17.75 14.03
N ALA A 205 -16.14 -17.26 14.67
CA ALA A 205 -14.84 -17.07 14.06
C ALA A 205 -14.12 -18.42 13.86
N GLN A 206 -13.64 -18.68 12.64
CA GLN A 206 -12.73 -19.81 12.41
C GLN A 206 -11.31 -19.41 12.83
N PRO A 207 -10.64 -20.14 13.75
CA PRO A 207 -9.36 -19.71 14.33
C PRO A 207 -8.27 -19.41 13.29
N PHE A 208 -8.14 -20.27 12.27
CA PHE A 208 -7.19 -20.08 11.18
C PHE A 208 -7.44 -18.76 10.44
N TRP A 209 -8.66 -18.51 9.97
CA TRP A 209 -8.99 -17.30 9.19
C TRP A 209 -8.91 -16.02 10.01
N ARG A 210 -9.24 -16.09 11.30
CA ARG A 210 -9.07 -14.96 12.22
C ARG A 210 -7.59 -14.63 12.43
N ALA A 211 -6.73 -15.63 12.60
CA ALA A 211 -5.29 -15.39 12.68
C ALA A 211 -4.76 -14.87 11.33
N PHE A 212 -5.02 -15.58 10.24
CA PHE A 212 -4.47 -15.33 8.92
C PHE A 212 -4.93 -14.01 8.29
N SER A 213 -6.24 -13.76 8.21
CA SER A 213 -6.83 -12.67 7.41
C SER A 213 -7.23 -11.43 8.24
N TYR A 214 -7.43 -11.58 9.56
CA TYR A 214 -7.81 -10.48 10.45
C TYR A 214 -6.63 -9.92 11.26
N ARG A 215 -5.88 -10.77 11.97
CA ARG A 215 -4.72 -10.33 12.78
C ARG A 215 -3.49 -10.03 11.94
N TRP A 216 -3.00 -11.04 11.23
CA TRP A 216 -1.79 -10.90 10.41
C TRP A 216 -2.06 -10.24 9.06
N ARG A 217 -3.30 -10.30 8.57
CA ARG A 217 -3.71 -9.79 7.25
C ARG A 217 -2.86 -10.36 6.11
N PHE A 218 -2.44 -11.62 6.23
CA PHE A 218 -1.56 -12.29 5.27
C PHE A 218 -2.14 -12.32 3.86
N ASP A 219 -3.46 -12.34 3.73
CA ASP A 219 -4.11 -12.22 2.42
C ASP A 219 -3.75 -10.91 1.70
N LEU A 220 -3.65 -9.78 2.40
CA LEU A 220 -3.22 -8.51 1.81
C LEU A 220 -1.70 -8.46 1.59
N TRP A 221 -0.91 -8.98 2.53
CA TRP A 221 0.55 -9.05 2.38
C TRP A 221 0.96 -9.89 1.16
N ILE A 222 0.29 -11.04 0.96
CA ILE A 222 0.51 -11.89 -0.20
C ILE A 222 0.15 -11.15 -1.49
N CYS A 223 -0.99 -10.45 -1.54
CA CYS A 223 -1.34 -9.66 -2.73
C CYS A 223 -0.30 -8.58 -3.03
N GLY A 224 0.23 -7.91 -1.99
CA GLY A 224 1.28 -6.89 -2.16
C GLY A 224 2.59 -7.48 -2.67
N ALA A 225 3.11 -8.50 -1.99
CA ALA A 225 4.35 -9.17 -2.38
C ALA A 225 4.25 -9.77 -3.79
N ALA A 226 3.13 -10.45 -4.09
CA ALA A 226 2.88 -11.02 -5.40
C ALA A 226 2.82 -9.96 -6.51
N MET A 227 2.22 -8.79 -6.25
CA MET A 227 2.17 -7.71 -7.24
C MET A 227 3.59 -7.23 -7.58
N LEU A 228 4.45 -7.07 -6.56
CA LEU A 228 5.84 -6.69 -6.79
C LEU A 228 6.58 -7.73 -7.64
N MET A 229 6.43 -9.01 -7.33
CA MET A 229 7.04 -10.09 -8.10
C MET A 229 6.55 -10.09 -9.56
N VAL A 230 5.25 -9.92 -9.79
CA VAL A 230 4.66 -9.88 -11.13
C VAL A 230 5.18 -8.68 -11.93
N VAL A 231 5.18 -7.49 -11.33
CA VAL A 231 5.61 -6.27 -12.02
C VAL A 231 7.11 -6.26 -12.29
N VAL A 232 7.95 -6.67 -11.32
CA VAL A 232 9.40 -6.76 -11.53
C VAL A 232 9.71 -7.85 -12.57
N GLY A 233 9.07 -9.01 -12.49
CA GLY A 233 9.21 -10.06 -13.50
C GLY A 233 8.81 -9.57 -14.90
N ALA A 234 7.69 -8.85 -15.02
CA ALA A 234 7.26 -8.25 -16.28
C ALA A 234 8.21 -7.17 -16.79
N ALA A 235 8.78 -6.35 -15.91
CA ALA A 235 9.77 -5.35 -16.25
C ALA A 235 11.05 -5.99 -16.81
N ILE A 236 11.53 -7.08 -16.20
CA ILE A 236 12.69 -7.84 -16.71
C ILE A 236 12.40 -8.36 -18.12
N TRP A 237 11.25 -8.99 -18.33
CA TRP A 237 10.85 -9.50 -19.66
C TRP A 237 10.69 -8.39 -20.70
N TRP A 238 10.17 -7.24 -20.29
CA TRP A 238 10.07 -6.07 -21.13
C TRP A 238 11.46 -5.59 -21.56
N SER A 239 12.41 -5.49 -20.62
CA SER A 239 13.80 -5.10 -20.91
C SER A 239 14.47 -6.10 -21.85
N LEU A 240 14.35 -7.40 -21.59
CA LEU A 240 14.90 -8.45 -22.45
C LEU A 240 14.35 -8.41 -23.88
N ALA A 241 13.11 -7.93 -24.07
CA ALA A 241 12.47 -7.86 -25.37
C ALA A 241 12.78 -6.57 -26.15
N ASN A 242 13.14 -5.48 -25.48
CA ASN A 242 13.22 -4.14 -26.09
C ASN A 242 14.61 -3.50 -26.00
N VAL A 243 15.49 -3.97 -25.13
CA VAL A 243 16.87 -3.49 -25.04
C VAL A 243 17.74 -4.28 -26.02
N PRO A 244 18.54 -3.62 -26.87
CA PRO A 244 19.52 -4.30 -27.71
C PRO A 244 20.44 -5.19 -26.88
N ALA A 245 20.77 -6.39 -27.37
CA ALA A 245 21.59 -7.35 -26.61
C ALA A 245 22.95 -6.76 -26.19
N ASP A 246 23.56 -5.95 -27.06
CA ASP A 246 24.85 -5.29 -26.82
C ASP A 246 24.80 -4.28 -25.66
N ASP A 247 23.61 -3.72 -25.35
CA ASP A 247 23.38 -2.76 -24.28
C ASP A 247 22.87 -3.42 -22.98
N PHE A 248 22.35 -4.65 -23.07
CA PHE A 248 21.80 -5.36 -21.91
C PHE A 248 22.91 -6.00 -21.05
N GLY A 249 23.94 -6.55 -21.69
CA GLY A 249 25.02 -7.27 -21.01
C GLY A 249 25.47 -8.48 -21.82
N ASP A 250 26.27 -9.33 -21.19
CA ASP A 250 26.74 -10.56 -21.82
C ASP A 250 25.67 -11.68 -21.80
N ALA A 251 26.02 -12.84 -22.34
CA ALA A 251 25.11 -13.99 -22.38
C ALA A 251 24.75 -14.53 -20.98
N ASP A 252 25.62 -14.33 -19.99
CA ASP A 252 25.37 -14.74 -18.61
C ASP A 252 24.37 -13.79 -17.93
N ASP A 253 24.48 -12.48 -18.16
CA ASP A 253 23.52 -11.48 -17.69
C ASP A 253 22.11 -11.74 -18.22
N ILE A 254 21.99 -12.04 -19.52
CA ILE A 254 20.71 -12.38 -20.16
C ILE A 254 20.11 -13.65 -19.54
N ARG A 255 20.94 -14.66 -19.28
CA ARG A 255 20.50 -15.93 -18.68
C ARG A 255 20.04 -15.74 -17.23
N GLU A 256 20.76 -14.95 -16.45
CA GLU A 256 20.38 -14.62 -15.07
C GLU A 256 19.05 -13.86 -15.04
N ALA A 257 18.93 -12.80 -15.84
CA ALA A 257 17.70 -12.03 -15.96
C ALA A 257 16.51 -12.91 -16.39
N THR A 258 16.71 -13.79 -17.37
CA THR A 258 15.67 -14.73 -17.83
C THR A 258 15.23 -15.65 -16.69
N THR A 259 16.18 -16.22 -15.95
CA THR A 259 15.89 -17.13 -14.84
C THR A 259 15.16 -16.41 -13.70
N ALA A 260 15.62 -15.20 -13.34
CA ALA A 260 14.97 -14.36 -12.34
C ALA A 260 13.53 -13.99 -12.77
N GLY A 261 13.34 -13.57 -14.02
CA GLY A 261 12.03 -13.25 -14.58
C GLY A 261 11.06 -14.44 -14.54
N ILE A 262 11.52 -15.64 -14.92
CA ILE A 262 10.73 -16.87 -14.83
C ILE A 262 10.37 -17.18 -13.37
N ALA A 263 11.33 -17.12 -12.44
CA ALA A 263 11.09 -17.40 -11.03
C ALA A 263 10.06 -16.42 -10.42
N LEU A 264 10.23 -15.13 -10.70
CA LEU A 264 9.33 -14.09 -10.19
C LEU A 264 7.90 -14.25 -10.73
N LEU A 265 7.72 -14.51 -12.03
CA LEU A 265 6.39 -14.69 -12.61
C LEU A 265 5.74 -16.02 -12.18
N SER A 266 6.51 -17.11 -12.17
CA SER A 266 6.00 -18.44 -11.82
C SER A 266 5.57 -18.56 -10.36
N VAL A 267 6.15 -17.76 -9.45
CA VAL A 267 5.71 -17.68 -8.05
C VAL A 267 4.70 -16.55 -7.84
N GLY A 268 4.95 -15.38 -8.43
CA GLY A 268 4.14 -14.18 -8.25
C GLY A 268 2.71 -14.33 -8.77
N VAL A 269 2.51 -14.91 -9.96
CA VAL A 269 1.16 -15.07 -10.53
C VAL A 269 0.30 -16.02 -9.68
N PRO A 270 0.75 -17.25 -9.34
CA PRO A 270 0.00 -18.12 -8.43
C PRO A 270 -0.22 -17.50 -7.04
N ALA A 271 0.78 -16.81 -6.48
CA ALA A 271 0.65 -16.12 -5.20
C ALA A 271 -0.42 -15.01 -5.25
N MET A 272 -0.49 -14.26 -6.34
CA MET A 272 -1.54 -13.25 -6.55
C MET A 272 -2.92 -13.90 -6.59
N VAL A 273 -3.08 -14.97 -7.38
CA VAL A 273 -4.35 -15.71 -7.46
C VAL A 273 -4.76 -16.23 -6.09
N PHE A 274 -3.82 -16.82 -5.33
CA PHE A 274 -4.07 -17.30 -3.98
C PHE A 274 -4.43 -16.17 -3.02
N GLY A 275 -3.73 -15.03 -3.06
CA GLY A 275 -4.00 -13.87 -2.22
C GLY A 275 -5.39 -13.29 -2.47
N LEU A 276 -5.78 -13.13 -3.75
CA LEU A 276 -7.11 -12.67 -4.15
C LEU A 276 -8.19 -13.67 -3.71
N TRP A 277 -7.96 -14.97 -3.91
CA TRP A 277 -8.86 -16.02 -3.41
C TRP A 277 -9.00 -15.93 -1.89
N ALA A 278 -7.91 -15.81 -1.14
CA ALA A 278 -7.92 -15.73 0.31
C ALA A 278 -8.69 -14.49 0.80
N CYS A 279 -8.59 -13.35 0.09
CA CYS A 279 -9.38 -12.15 0.35
C CYS A 279 -10.89 -12.41 0.27
N THR A 280 -11.36 -13.30 -0.63
CA THR A 280 -12.77 -13.69 -0.70
C THR A 280 -13.26 -14.48 0.50
N GLN A 281 -12.34 -15.00 1.33
CA GLN A 281 -12.65 -15.85 2.48
C GLN A 281 -12.71 -15.08 3.81
N PHE A 282 -12.54 -13.76 3.83
CA PHE A 282 -12.54 -12.94 5.06
C PHE A 282 -13.79 -13.15 5.93
N TRP A 283 -14.95 -13.43 5.34
CA TRP A 283 -16.19 -13.75 6.09
C TRP A 283 -16.04 -14.94 7.07
N ARG A 284 -14.99 -15.77 6.93
CA ARG A 284 -14.61 -16.85 7.85
C ARG A 284 -13.88 -16.39 9.10
N SER A 285 -13.37 -15.16 9.14
CA SER A 285 -12.78 -14.58 10.35
C SER A 285 -13.82 -14.34 11.45
N GLY A 286 -15.10 -14.16 11.09
CA GLY A 286 -16.16 -13.81 12.02
C GLY A 286 -16.11 -12.36 12.51
N GLU A 287 -15.23 -11.53 11.94
CA GLU A 287 -15.02 -10.14 12.35
C GLU A 287 -15.66 -9.15 11.38
N ASP A 288 -15.85 -7.91 11.83
CA ASP A 288 -16.26 -6.80 10.97
C ASP A 288 -15.06 -6.39 10.10
N ILE A 289 -15.29 -6.17 8.81
CA ILE A 289 -14.25 -5.73 7.87
C ILE A 289 -13.72 -4.33 8.18
N ARG A 290 -14.43 -3.54 9.00
CA ARG A 290 -13.98 -2.23 9.50
C ARG A 290 -12.92 -2.33 10.57
N THR A 291 -12.80 -3.48 11.23
CA THR A 291 -11.94 -3.63 12.40
C THR A 291 -10.63 -4.34 12.06
N GLY A 292 -9.66 -4.18 12.94
CA GLY A 292 -8.40 -4.90 12.88
C GLY A 292 -7.77 -4.97 14.26
N GLU A 293 -7.15 -6.08 14.59
CA GLU A 293 -6.44 -6.29 15.85
C GLU A 293 -4.95 -6.38 15.57
N SER A 294 -4.11 -5.68 16.35
CA SER A 294 -2.66 -5.88 16.27
C SER A 294 -2.29 -7.27 16.79
N ALA A 295 -1.36 -7.96 16.13
CA ALA A 295 -0.74 -9.14 16.72
C ALA A 295 0.06 -8.70 17.97
N THR A 296 -0.22 -9.33 19.10
CA THR A 296 0.48 -9.12 20.39
C THR A 296 1.78 -9.88 20.45
#